data_AF-A0A8C4RJF2-F1
#
_entry.id   AF-A0A8C4RJF2-F1
#
_cell.length_a   1.000
_cell.length_b   1.000
_cell.length_c   1.000
_cell.angle_alpha   90.00
_cell.angle_beta   90.00
_cell.angle_gamma   90.00
#
_symmetry.space_group_name_H-M   'P 1'
#
loop_
_entity.id
_entity.type
_entity.pdbx_description
1 polymer ?
#
loop_
_entity_poly.entity_id
_entity_poly.type
_entity_poly.pdbx_seq_one_letter_code
_entity_poly.pdbx_strand_id
1 'polypeptide(L)'
;HNWYICSSLNMSSPEMCLQITETDEADALYKRISVLVKCHDRAVLDSYEYFATLAASELDIHVEKVYEPPKKIKRLTVLKSVHIFKKHRVQYEMRTYYRCIELKHLTGSTARVYLEYIQRNLPEGVAMEVTTVKLFLVVLLGHAYRQVTCHFFIFIF
;
A
#
# COMPACT_ATOMS: atom_id res chain seq x y z
N HIS A 1 4.22 -51.03 -35.14
CA HIS A 1 3.71 -51.38 -33.80
C HIS A 1 3.97 -50.22 -32.87
N ASN A 2 2.86 -49.69 -32.35
CA ASN A 2 2.70 -48.54 -31.45
C ASN A 2 3.39 -48.77 -30.11
N TRP A 3 3.87 -47.72 -29.39
CA TRP A 3 3.67 -47.50 -27.95
C TRP A 3 4.02 -46.04 -27.57
N TYR A 4 3.05 -45.44 -26.87
CA TYR A 4 2.89 -44.09 -26.36
C TYR A 4 3.97 -43.61 -25.37
N ILE A 5 4.28 -42.30 -25.41
CA ILE A 5 4.38 -41.48 -24.19
C ILE A 5 3.62 -40.17 -24.43
N CYS A 6 2.55 -39.99 -23.67
CA CYS A 6 1.91 -38.71 -23.43
C CYS A 6 2.37 -38.24 -22.04
N SER A 7 3.01 -37.09 -21.97
CA SER A 7 3.04 -36.30 -20.73
C SER A 7 2.88 -34.84 -21.11
N SER A 8 1.61 -34.46 -21.17
CA SER A 8 1.11 -33.12 -20.92
C SER A 8 1.85 -32.44 -19.78
N LEU A 9 2.34 -31.23 -20.02
CA LEU A 9 2.00 -30.02 -19.28
C LEU A 9 2.78 -28.88 -19.95
N ASN A 10 2.18 -28.37 -21.03
CA ASN A 10 2.48 -27.05 -21.54
C ASN A 10 1.98 -26.05 -20.49
N MET A 11 2.82 -25.77 -19.50
CA MET A 11 2.58 -24.73 -18.51
C MET A 11 3.25 -23.46 -19.02
N SER A 12 2.75 -22.96 -20.14
CA SER A 12 2.90 -21.55 -20.49
C SER A 12 2.12 -20.76 -19.44
N SER A 13 2.76 -20.45 -18.30
CA SER A 13 2.29 -19.34 -17.49
C SER A 13 2.24 -18.13 -18.42
N PRO A 14 1.10 -17.43 -18.55
CA PRO A 14 1.16 -16.12 -19.15
C PRO A 14 1.97 -15.28 -18.17
N GLU A 15 3.24 -15.00 -18.53
CA GLU A 15 3.82 -13.74 -18.13
C GLU A 15 2.80 -12.70 -18.55
N MET A 16 2.09 -12.15 -17.57
CA MET A 16 1.18 -11.04 -17.82
C MET A 16 2.08 -9.84 -18.09
N CYS A 17 2.59 -9.77 -19.33
CA CYS A 17 3.17 -8.59 -19.90
C CYS A 17 2.14 -7.48 -19.72
N LEU A 18 2.49 -6.47 -18.94
CA LEU A 18 1.78 -5.20 -18.91
C LEU A 18 1.82 -4.64 -20.33
N GLN A 19 0.82 -4.97 -21.13
CA GLN A 19 0.61 -4.31 -22.41
C GLN A 19 0.20 -2.88 -22.08
N ILE A 20 1.15 -1.96 -22.20
CA ILE A 20 0.85 -0.54 -22.26
C ILE A 20 0.25 -0.32 -23.64
N THR A 21 -1.04 -0.63 -23.79
CA THR A 21 -1.81 -0.16 -24.94
C THR A 21 -1.98 1.33 -24.72
N GLU A 22 -1.35 2.16 -25.55
CA GLU A 22 -1.66 3.58 -25.60
C GLU A 22 -3.13 3.70 -26.02
N THR A 23 -3.99 4.03 -25.05
CA THR A 23 -5.40 4.32 -25.28
C THR A 23 -5.53 5.82 -25.48
N ASP A 24 -6.35 6.26 -26.44
CA ASP A 24 -6.60 7.68 -26.76
C ASP A 24 -7.32 8.47 -25.64
N GLU A 25 -7.51 7.87 -24.46
CA GLU A 25 -8.14 8.50 -23.31
C GLU A 25 -7.16 9.38 -22.54
N ALA A 26 -7.60 10.57 -22.12
CA ALA A 26 -6.78 11.47 -21.32
C ALA A 26 -6.44 10.86 -19.95
N ASP A 27 -5.15 10.86 -19.60
CA ASP A 27 -4.68 10.28 -18.35
C ASP A 27 -5.19 11.07 -17.13
N ALA A 28 -5.50 10.36 -16.05
CA ALA A 28 -5.97 10.96 -14.81
C ALA A 28 -4.83 11.68 -14.11
N LEU A 29 -5.00 12.96 -13.78
CA LEU A 29 -3.99 13.72 -13.05
C LEU A 29 -4.26 13.71 -11.55
N TYR A 30 -3.24 13.46 -10.74
CA TYR A 30 -3.31 13.50 -9.28
C TYR A 30 -2.58 14.73 -8.73
N LYS A 31 -3.29 15.54 -7.94
CA LYS A 31 -2.70 16.64 -7.18
C LYS A 31 -1.74 16.11 -6.14
N ARG A 32 -2.20 15.08 -5.42
CA ARG A 32 -1.48 14.47 -4.30
C ARG A 32 -1.89 13.02 -4.13
N ILE A 33 -0.91 12.17 -3.84
CA ILE A 33 -1.11 10.79 -3.40
C ILE A 33 -0.42 10.64 -2.04
N SER A 34 -1.17 10.20 -1.04
CA SER A 34 -0.66 9.94 0.30
C SER A 34 -0.67 8.44 0.54
N VAL A 35 0.51 7.86 0.73
CA VAL A 35 0.69 6.45 1.06
C VAL A 35 0.97 6.34 2.55
N LEU A 36 0.01 5.78 3.28
CA LEU A 36 0.10 5.54 4.72
C LEU A 36 0.38 4.06 4.98
N VAL A 37 1.54 3.78 5.55
CA VAL A 37 2.01 2.45 5.88
C VAL A 37 1.90 2.23 7.39
N LYS A 38 1.43 1.05 7.81
CA LYS A 38 1.13 0.69 9.20
C LYS A 38 1.84 -0.62 9.53
N CYS A 39 2.59 -0.66 10.62
CA CYS A 39 3.25 -1.90 11.08
C CYS A 39 3.31 -1.96 12.61
N HIS A 40 3.54 -3.15 13.16
CA HIS A 40 3.84 -3.37 14.56
C HIS A 40 5.33 -3.22 14.90
N ASP A 41 6.21 -3.39 13.90
CA ASP A 41 7.65 -3.18 14.02
C ASP A 41 8.07 -1.86 13.38
N ARG A 42 8.93 -1.11 14.07
CA ARG A 42 9.47 0.16 13.58
C ARG A 42 10.60 -0.05 12.57
N ALA A 43 11.46 -1.04 12.79
CA ALA A 43 12.62 -1.28 11.92
C ALA A 43 12.19 -1.63 10.49
N VAL A 44 11.10 -2.38 10.36
CA VAL A 44 10.48 -2.70 9.07
C VAL A 44 9.90 -1.47 8.37
N LEU A 45 9.32 -0.52 9.11
CA LEU A 45 8.85 0.74 8.51
C LEU A 45 10.00 1.63 8.06
N ASP A 46 11.09 1.69 8.83
CA ASP A 46 12.27 2.49 8.49
C ASP A 46 12.94 1.97 7.21
N SER A 47 13.08 0.65 7.06
CA SER A 47 13.61 0.04 5.83
C SER A 47 12.66 0.22 4.65
N TYR A 48 11.35 0.10 4.87
CA TYR A 48 10.36 0.26 3.81
C TYR A 48 10.21 1.71 3.33
N GLU A 49 10.36 2.69 4.23
CA GLU A 49 10.46 4.10 3.84
C GLU A 49 11.65 4.32 2.92
N TYR A 50 12.82 3.81 3.28
CA TYR A 50 14.03 3.93 2.45
C TYR A 50 13.80 3.32 1.07
N PHE A 51 13.21 2.12 1.00
CA PHE A 51 12.86 1.48 -0.26
C PHE A 51 11.89 2.33 -1.11
N ALA A 52 10.80 2.83 -0.52
CA ALA A 52 9.79 3.59 -1.24
C ALA A 52 10.31 4.95 -1.74
N THR A 53 11.12 5.63 -0.93
CA THR A 53 11.74 6.91 -1.31
C THR A 53 12.81 6.73 -2.39
N LEU A 54 13.58 5.64 -2.33
CA LEU A 54 14.53 5.28 -3.39
C LEU A 54 13.79 5.00 -4.70
N ALA A 55 12.75 4.16 -4.68
CA ALA A 55 11.96 3.85 -5.86
C ALA A 55 11.29 5.09 -6.48
N ALA A 56 10.84 6.04 -5.65
CA ALA A 56 10.31 7.31 -6.13
C ALA A 56 11.38 8.16 -6.82
N SER A 57 12.61 8.16 -6.27
CA SER A 57 13.74 8.91 -6.83
C SER A 57 14.16 8.34 -8.19
N GLU A 58 14.21 7.02 -8.34
CA GLU A 58 14.55 6.35 -9.61
C GLU A 58 13.51 6.58 -10.72
N LEU A 59 12.25 6.84 -10.35
CA LEU A 59 11.17 7.15 -11.29
C LEU A 59 10.94 8.66 -11.47
N ASP A 60 11.84 9.50 -10.96
CA ASP A 60 11.75 10.97 -10.96
C ASP A 60 10.42 11.50 -10.39
N ILE A 61 9.87 10.80 -9.40
CA ILE A 61 8.64 11.20 -8.71
C ILE A 61 8.99 12.16 -7.57
N HIS A 62 8.38 13.35 -7.59
CA HIS A 62 8.58 14.33 -6.54
C HIS A 62 7.88 13.92 -5.22
N VAL A 63 8.67 13.44 -4.26
CA VAL A 63 8.25 13.25 -2.87
C VAL A 63 8.21 14.59 -2.15
N GLU A 64 7.03 15.01 -1.69
CA GLU A 64 6.88 16.28 -0.97
C GLU A 64 7.43 16.18 0.46
N LYS A 65 7.03 15.13 1.17
CA LYS A 65 7.47 14.90 2.55
C LYS A 65 7.21 13.46 2.96
N VAL A 66 8.03 13.02 3.89
CA VAL A 66 7.81 11.80 4.66
C VAL A 66 7.71 12.18 6.13
N TYR A 67 6.74 11.63 6.84
CA TYR A 67 6.56 11.90 8.27
C TYR A 67 5.99 10.70 9.02
N GLU A 68 6.19 10.70 10.34
CA GLU A 68 5.70 9.67 11.26
C GLU A 68 4.50 10.20 12.05
N PRO A 69 3.25 9.80 11.71
CA PRO A 69 2.09 10.09 12.54
C PRO A 69 2.19 9.48 13.94
N PRO A 70 1.45 10.00 14.94
CA PRO A 70 1.46 9.44 16.30
C PRO A 70 1.09 7.96 16.33
N LYS A 71 1.94 7.15 16.96
CA LYS A 71 1.69 5.71 17.15
C LYS A 71 0.42 5.45 17.97
N LYS A 72 -0.28 4.37 17.64
CA LYS A 72 -1.49 3.94 18.36
C LYS A 72 -1.15 2.77 19.28
N ILE A 73 -1.50 2.90 20.55
CA ILE A 73 -1.28 1.86 21.56
C ILE A 73 -2.65 1.37 22.03
N LYS A 74 -2.94 0.08 21.83
CA LYS A 74 -4.13 -0.59 22.36
C LYS A 74 -3.72 -1.49 23.51
N ARG A 75 -4.34 -1.29 24.68
CA ARG A 75 -4.07 -2.09 25.89
C ARG A 75 -5.26 -3.01 26.17
N LEU A 76 -4.98 -4.28 26.46
CA LEU A 76 -5.97 -5.29 26.82
C LEU A 76 -5.55 -5.97 28.11
N THR A 77 -6.44 -6.02 29.11
CA THR A 77 -6.16 -6.68 30.39
C THR A 77 -6.98 -7.95 30.53
N VAL A 78 -6.30 -9.09 30.55
CA VAL A 78 -6.93 -10.43 30.62
C VAL A 78 -6.61 -11.06 31.97
N LEU A 79 -7.47 -11.95 32.45
CA LEU A 79 -7.16 -12.78 33.61
C LEU A 79 -6.00 -13.72 33.27
N LYS A 80 -5.10 -13.97 34.22
CA LYS A 80 -3.97 -14.90 34.00
C LYS A 80 -4.45 -16.37 33.92
N SER A 81 -5.50 -16.71 34.65
CA SER A 81 -6.11 -18.04 34.68
C SER A 81 -7.47 -18.05 33.98
N VAL A 82 -7.89 -19.22 33.49
CA VAL A 82 -9.21 -19.40 32.87
C VAL A 82 -10.37 -19.25 33.87
N HIS A 83 -10.22 -19.69 35.14
CA HIS A 83 -11.32 -19.74 36.12
C HIS A 83 -10.97 -19.12 37.49
N ILE A 84 -11.96 -18.45 38.12
CA ILE A 84 -12.04 -17.87 39.48
C ILE A 84 -10.98 -16.81 39.89
N PHE A 85 -9.75 -16.83 39.41
CA PHE A 85 -8.70 -15.93 39.93
C PHE A 85 -8.71 -14.53 39.31
N LYS A 86 -9.55 -13.62 39.85
CA LYS A 86 -9.69 -12.23 39.39
C LYS A 86 -8.50 -11.31 39.70
N LYS A 87 -7.79 -11.56 40.80
CA LYS A 87 -6.69 -10.69 41.29
C LYS A 87 -5.45 -10.73 40.40
N HIS A 88 -5.18 -11.86 39.73
CA HIS A 88 -4.04 -12.02 38.85
C HIS A 88 -4.42 -11.68 37.40
N ARG A 89 -3.94 -10.55 36.90
CA ARG A 89 -4.22 -10.06 35.54
C ARG A 89 -2.92 -9.87 34.75
N VAL A 90 -2.99 -10.12 33.46
CA VAL A 90 -1.90 -9.85 32.49
C VAL A 90 -2.34 -8.69 31.62
N GLN A 91 -1.43 -7.75 31.37
CA GLN A 91 -1.66 -6.63 30.46
C GLN A 91 -0.95 -6.92 29.14
N TYR A 92 -1.70 -6.87 28.05
CA TYR A 92 -1.20 -6.95 26.69
C TYR A 92 -1.23 -5.56 26.06
N GLU A 93 -0.25 -5.29 25.21
CA GLU A 93 -0.15 -4.05 24.46
C GLU A 93 0.10 -4.34 22.98
N MET A 94 -0.75 -3.78 22.11
CA MET A 94 -0.52 -3.77 20.67
C MET A 94 -0.11 -2.35 20.26
N ARG A 95 1.09 -2.23 19.69
CA ARG A 95 1.64 -0.96 19.18
C ARG A 95 1.54 -0.92 17.68
N THR A 96 0.94 0.12 17.12
CA THR A 96 0.90 0.35 15.67
C THR A 96 1.65 1.64 15.38
N TYR A 97 2.71 1.51 14.60
CA TYR A 97 3.51 2.61 14.06
C TYR A 97 3.01 2.96 12.67
N TYR A 98 3.25 4.20 12.26
CA TYR A 98 2.74 4.76 11.02
C TYR A 98 3.87 5.47 10.27
N ARG A 99 3.89 5.35 8.95
CA ARG A 99 4.74 6.18 8.09
C ARG A 99 3.90 6.72 6.94
N CYS A 100 3.93 8.02 6.71
CA CYS A 100 3.18 8.65 5.63
C CYS A 100 4.15 9.26 4.62
N ILE A 101 4.00 8.86 3.36
CA ILE A 101 4.76 9.37 2.22
C ILE A 101 3.79 10.16 1.35
N GLU A 102 4.03 11.46 1.17
CA GLU A 102 3.22 12.32 0.31
C GLU A 102 3.94 12.59 -1.01
N LEU A 103 3.27 12.26 -2.11
CA LEU A 103 3.73 12.48 -3.49
C LEU A 103 2.87 13.55 -4.15
N LYS A 104 3.47 14.39 -4.99
CA LYS A 104 2.79 15.47 -5.71
C LYS A 104 2.96 15.34 -7.22
N HIS A 105 1.98 15.87 -7.95
CA HIS A 105 2.02 16.04 -9.41
C HIS A 105 2.32 14.74 -10.16
N LEU A 106 1.42 13.77 -10.04
CA LEU A 106 1.55 12.47 -10.69
C LEU A 106 0.47 12.27 -11.76
N THR A 107 0.84 11.65 -12.87
CA THR A 107 -0.08 11.12 -13.87
C THR A 107 -0.64 9.77 -13.40
N GLY A 108 -1.73 9.32 -14.02
CA GLY A 108 -2.46 8.13 -13.59
C GLY A 108 -1.71 6.85 -13.92
N SER A 109 -1.10 6.80 -15.11
CA SER A 109 -0.19 5.76 -15.55
C SER A 109 1.00 5.59 -14.60
N THR A 110 1.75 6.67 -14.32
CA THR A 110 2.92 6.64 -13.43
C THR A 110 2.54 6.28 -12.00
N ALA A 111 1.44 6.84 -11.47
CA ALA A 111 0.93 6.47 -10.15
C ALA A 111 0.57 4.98 -10.08
N ARG A 112 -0.02 4.40 -11.13
CA ARG A 112 -0.36 2.97 -11.18
C ARG A 112 0.89 2.11 -11.11
N VAL A 113 1.90 2.39 -11.95
CA VAL A 113 3.16 1.62 -11.98
C VAL A 113 3.88 1.70 -10.64
N TYR A 114 3.99 2.90 -10.08
CA TYR A 114 4.65 3.10 -8.79
C TYR A 114 3.93 2.39 -7.64
N LEU A 115 2.61 2.54 -7.55
CA LEU A 115 1.81 1.88 -6.51
C LEU A 115 1.85 0.35 -6.66
N GLU A 116 1.84 -0.16 -7.88
CA GLU A 116 1.96 -1.59 -8.14
C GLU A 116 3.32 -2.14 -7.70
N TYR A 117 4.41 -1.45 -8.02
CA TYR A 117 5.76 -1.85 -7.62
C TYR A 117 5.91 -1.91 -6.10
N ILE A 118 5.39 -0.89 -5.40
CA ILE A 118 5.44 -0.81 -3.95
C ILE A 118 4.53 -1.86 -3.30
N GLN A 119 3.33 -2.07 -3.83
CA GLN A 119 2.42 -3.10 -3.32
C GLN A 119 2.99 -4.51 -3.43
N ARG A 120 3.65 -4.82 -4.55
CA ARG A 120 4.26 -6.14 -4.77
C ARG A 120 5.39 -6.43 -3.79
N ASN A 121 6.06 -5.40 -3.29
CA ASN A 121 7.18 -5.51 -2.36
C ASN A 121 6.78 -5.17 -0.90
N LEU A 122 5.48 -5.18 -0.58
CA LEU A 122 5.00 -4.90 0.77
C LEU A 122 5.39 -6.06 1.70
N PRO A 123 6.16 -5.82 2.77
CA PRO A 123 6.58 -6.89 3.67
C PRO A 123 5.43 -7.42 4.53
N GLU A 124 5.59 -8.65 5.03
CA GLU A 124 4.59 -9.30 5.87
C GLU A 124 4.31 -8.51 7.15
N GLY A 125 3.04 -8.48 7.56
CA GLY A 125 2.62 -7.74 8.75
C GLY A 125 2.62 -6.22 8.58
N VAL A 126 2.80 -5.71 7.36
CA VAL A 126 2.60 -4.31 7.01
C VAL A 126 1.27 -4.12 6.27
N ALA A 127 0.50 -3.12 6.68
CA ALA A 127 -0.72 -2.72 5.99
C ALA A 127 -0.52 -1.36 5.31
N MET A 128 -1.07 -1.20 4.12
CA MET A 128 -0.95 0.04 3.34
C MET A 128 -2.33 0.62 3.02
N GLU A 129 -2.44 1.94 3.18
CA GLU A 129 -3.61 2.73 2.82
C GLU A 129 -3.17 3.82 1.84
N VAL A 130 -3.80 3.85 0.67
CA VAL A 130 -3.51 4.85 -0.36
C VAL A 130 -4.68 5.82 -0.44
N THR A 131 -4.38 7.11 -0.27
CA THR A 131 -5.33 8.21 -0.44
C THR A 131 -4.93 9.03 -1.65
N THR A 132 -5.78 9.04 -2.69
CA THR A 132 -5.53 9.84 -3.90
C THR A 132 -6.42 11.08 -3.94
N VAL A 133 -5.88 12.20 -4.45
CA VAL A 133 -6.62 13.43 -4.72
C VAL A 133 -6.50 13.74 -6.21
N LYS A 134 -7.56 13.46 -6.97
CA LYS A 134 -7.61 13.72 -8.41
C LYS A 134 -7.77 15.22 -8.71
N LEU A 135 -7.11 15.69 -9.76
CA LEU A 135 -7.38 16.96 -10.40
C LEU A 135 -8.42 16.72 -11.48
N PHE A 136 -9.66 17.08 -11.18
CA PHE A 136 -10.64 17.25 -12.25
C PHE A 136 -10.41 18.63 -12.85
N LEU A 137 -10.13 18.67 -14.15
CA LEU A 137 -10.10 19.90 -14.93
C LEU A 137 -11.55 20.36 -15.11
N VAL A 138 -12.14 20.91 -14.04
CA VAL A 138 -13.45 21.55 -14.10
C VAL A 138 -13.26 22.89 -14.78
N VAL A 139 -13.34 22.89 -16.11
CA VAL A 139 -13.67 24.11 -16.85
C VAL A 139 -15.12 24.43 -16.47
N LEU A 140 -15.28 25.51 -15.71
CA LEU A 140 -16.53 26.13 -15.24
C LEU A 140 -17.14 25.50 -13.96
N LEU A 141 -17.24 26.34 -12.92
CA LEU A 141 -17.86 26.13 -11.60
C LEU A 141 -16.94 25.57 -10.50
N GLY A 142 -15.99 26.40 -10.05
CA GLY A 142 -15.85 26.89 -8.66
C GLY A 142 -15.81 25.95 -7.45
N HIS A 143 -16.02 24.65 -7.59
CA HIS A 143 -16.07 23.70 -6.49
C HIS A 143 -15.22 22.47 -6.81
N ALA A 144 -14.05 22.38 -6.18
CA ALA A 144 -13.20 21.21 -6.25
C ALA A 144 -13.93 20.00 -5.62
N TYR A 145 -14.40 19.09 -6.46
CA TYR A 145 -14.99 17.83 -6.01
C TYR A 145 -13.89 16.95 -5.40
N ARG A 146 -13.93 16.78 -4.07
CA ARG A 146 -12.96 15.98 -3.31
C ARG A 146 -13.41 14.52 -3.30
N GLN A 147 -12.99 13.75 -4.31
CA GLN A 147 -13.17 12.30 -4.28
C GLN A 147 -11.95 11.67 -3.60
N VAL A 148 -12.13 11.21 -2.36
CA VAL A 148 -11.15 10.43 -1.61
C VAL A 148 -11.41 8.96 -1.91
N THR A 149 -10.60 8.34 -2.76
CA THR A 149 -10.61 6.89 -2.88
C THR A 149 -9.57 6.32 -1.91
N CYS A 150 -10.05 5.66 -0.85
CA CYS A 150 -9.22 4.88 0.07
C CYS A 150 -9.23 3.43 -0.41
N HIS A 151 -8.21 3.01 -1.13
CA HIS A 151 -7.98 1.57 -1.31
C HIS A 151 -7.22 1.07 -0.08
N PHE A 152 -7.97 0.45 0.84
CA PHE A 152 -7.39 -0.36 1.90
C PHE A 152 -6.97 -1.70 1.30
N PHE A 153 -5.68 -1.85 1.00
CA PHE A 153 -5.13 -3.16 0.74
C PHE A 153 -4.65 -3.73 2.07
N ILE A 154 -5.54 -4.51 2.69
CA ILE A 154 -5.21 -5.41 3.78
C ILE A 154 -5.48 -6.81 3.24
N PHE A 155 -4.45 -7.64 3.17
CA PHE A 155 -4.62 -9.03 3.55
C PHE A 155 -3.69 -9.35 4.72
N ILE A 156 -4.36 -9.70 5.82
CA ILE A 156 -3.87 -10.31 7.04
C ILE A 156 -3.59 -11.79 6.72
N PHE A 157 -2.55 -12.35 7.35
CA PHE A 157 -2.34 -13.75 7.74
C PHE A 157 -3.18 -14.85 7.07
#